data_AF-A0A3S9Q1Z3-F1
#
_entry.id   AF-A0A3S9Q1Z3-F1
#
_cell.length_a   1.000
_cell.length_b   1.000
_cell.length_c   1.000
_cell.angle_alpha   90.00
_cell.angle_beta   90.00
_cell.angle_gamma   90.00
#
_symmetry.space_group_name_H-M   'P 1'
#
loop_
_entity.id
_entity.type
_entity.pdbx_description
1 polymer ?
#
loop_
_entity_poly.entity_id
_entity_poly.type
_entity_poly.pdbx_seq_one_letter_code
_entity_poly.pdbx_strand_id
1 'polypeptide(L)' 'MERNKLIRLNCLFEKAVANNDKFLEERELFELYNEFINDGRDHIKNKMLVFPAGKTRTAS' A
#
# COMPACT_ATOMS: atom_id res chain seq x y z
N MET A 1 -9.56 -7.46 -0.43
CA MET A 1 -10.32 -6.32 0.04
C MET A 1 -11.66 -6.38 -0.65
N GLU A 2 -12.73 -6.27 0.11
CA GLU A 2 -14.09 -6.38 -0.42
C GLU A 2 -14.52 -5.11 -1.16
N ARG A 3 -15.40 -5.23 -2.18
CA ARG A 3 -15.91 -4.10 -2.97
C ARG A 3 -16.53 -2.99 -2.09
N ASN A 4 -17.26 -3.38 -1.05
CA ASN A 4 -17.88 -2.43 -0.11
C ASN A 4 -16.82 -1.59 0.63
N LYS A 5 -15.73 -2.22 1.05
CA LYS A 5 -14.60 -1.54 1.69
C LYS A 5 -13.87 -0.61 0.72
N LEU A 6 -13.73 -0.99 -0.54
CA LEU A 6 -13.12 -0.14 -1.57
C LEU A 6 -13.94 1.13 -1.84
N ILE A 7 -15.26 1.01 -1.92
CA ILE A 7 -16.18 2.16 -2.06
C ILE A 7 -16.05 3.08 -0.84
N ARG A 8 -15.99 2.49 0.38
CA ARG A 8 -15.80 3.23 1.62
C ARG A 8 -14.46 3.96 1.65
N LEU A 9 -13.37 3.29 1.28
CA LEU A 9 -12.03 3.87 1.17
C LEU A 9 -12.03 5.10 0.26
N ASN A 10 -12.65 4.98 -0.92
CA ASN A 10 -12.68 6.07 -1.90
C ASN A 10 -13.45 7.29 -1.37
N CYS A 11 -14.57 7.05 -0.68
CA CYS A 11 -15.37 8.11 -0.08
C CYS A 11 -14.62 8.85 1.06
N LEU A 12 -13.87 8.11 1.90
CA LEU A 12 -13.03 8.70 2.94
C LEU A 12 -11.85 9.48 2.33
N PHE A 13 -11.25 8.96 1.27
CA PHE A 13 -10.14 9.62 0.58
C PHE A 13 -10.57 10.96 -0.04
N GLU A 14 -11.72 11.00 -0.71
CA GLU A 14 -12.27 12.24 -1.27
C GLU A 14 -12.53 13.30 -0.19
N LYS A 15 -13.02 12.89 0.99
CA LYS A 15 -13.21 13.79 2.14
C LYS A 15 -11.91 14.30 2.74
N ALA A 16 -10.91 13.43 2.87
CA ALA A 16 -9.57 13.78 3.33
C ALA A 16 -8.93 14.83 2.41
N VAL A 17 -8.99 14.61 1.09
CA VAL A 17 -8.49 15.55 0.07
C VAL A 17 -9.26 16.88 0.12
N ALA A 18 -10.54 16.85 0.43
CA ALA A 18 -11.36 18.05 0.60
C ALA A 18 -11.07 18.83 1.91
N ASN A 19 -10.06 18.45 2.70
CA ASN A 19 -9.69 19.07 3.99
C ASN A 19 -10.84 19.14 5.00
N ASN A 20 -11.84 18.25 4.88
CA ASN A 20 -13.00 18.19 5.77
C ASN A 20 -12.84 17.15 6.90
N ASP A 21 -11.63 16.61 7.07
CA ASP A 21 -11.46 15.40 7.88
C ASP A 21 -11.50 15.66 9.38
N LYS A 22 -12.44 14.97 10.03
CA LYS A 22 -12.44 14.74 11.48
C LYS A 22 -11.44 13.63 11.77
N PHE A 23 -10.58 13.83 12.78
CA PHE A 23 -9.58 12.87 13.28
C PHE A 23 -10.02 11.38 13.40
N LEU A 24 -11.33 11.10 13.50
CA LEU A 24 -11.87 9.74 13.55
C LEU A 24 -11.87 9.03 12.18
N GLU A 25 -12.10 9.77 11.08
CA GLU A 25 -12.17 9.22 9.72
C GLU A 25 -10.77 8.88 9.17
N GLU A 26 -9.74 9.60 9.63
CA GLU A 26 -8.34 9.40 9.24
C GLU A 26 -7.81 8.01 9.65
N ARG A 27 -8.19 7.53 10.84
CA ARG A 27 -7.79 6.20 11.32
C ARG A 27 -8.48 5.09 10.53
N GLU A 28 -9.77 5.25 10.22
CA GLU A 28 -10.50 4.31 9.36
C GLU A 28 -9.89 4.27 7.96
N LEU A 29 -9.56 5.44 7.41
CA LEU A 29 -8.89 5.59 6.13
C LEU A 29 -7.53 4.87 6.13
N PHE A 30 -6.72 5.05 7.16
CA PHE A 30 -5.41 4.41 7.30
C PHE A 30 -5.51 2.87 7.34
N GLU A 31 -6.46 2.33 8.10
CA GLU A 31 -6.67 0.87 8.19
C GLU A 31 -7.13 0.30 6.84
N LEU A 32 -8.10 0.94 6.18
CA LEU A 32 -8.60 0.52 4.86
C LEU A 32 -7.52 0.62 3.77
N TYR A 33 -6.68 1.66 3.84
CA TYR A 33 -5.62 1.87 2.86
C TYR A 33 -4.51 0.82 3.00
N ASN A 34 -4.17 0.45 4.23
CA ASN A 34 -3.25 -0.67 4.50
C ASN A 34 -3.83 -2.00 4.02
N GLU A 35 -5.11 -2.27 4.27
CA GLU A 35 -5.77 -3.47 3.75
C GLU A 35 -5.67 -3.51 2.21
N PHE A 36 -5.93 -2.39 1.53
CA PHE A 36 -5.84 -2.28 0.07
C PHE A 36 -4.43 -2.59 -0.46
N ILE A 37 -3.39 -2.00 0.15
CA ILE A 37 -2.00 -2.24 -0.27
C ILE A 37 -1.58 -3.70 -0.06
N ASN A 38 -2.05 -4.31 1.03
CA ASN A 38 -1.67 -5.67 1.41
C ASN A 38 -2.45 -6.74 0.65
N ASP A 39 -3.64 -6.43 0.12
CA ASP A 39 -4.52 -7.36 -0.59
C ASP A 39 -3.89 -8.08 -1.80
N GLY A 40 -2.80 -7.54 -2.35
CA GLY A 40 -2.02 -8.18 -3.42
C GLY A 40 -0.60 -8.58 -3.02
N ARG A 41 -0.14 -8.23 -1.81
CA ARG A 41 1.26 -8.40 -1.38
C ARG A 41 1.51 -9.67 -0.59
N ASP A 42 0.50 -10.24 0.09
CA ASP A 42 0.63 -11.51 0.81
C ASP A 42 1.02 -12.69 -0.11
N HIS A 43 0.72 -12.60 -1.40
CA HIS A 43 1.09 -13.61 -2.39
C HIS A 43 2.53 -13.43 -2.94
N ILE A 44 3.13 -12.26 -2.76
CA ILE A 44 4.51 -12.00 -3.18
C ILE A 44 5.41 -12.43 -2.03
N LYS A 45 5.63 -13.74 -1.89
CA LYS A 45 6.80 -14.25 -1.15
C LYS A 45 7.99 -13.51 -1.71
N ASN A 46 8.59 -12.68 -0.87
CA ASN A 46 9.67 -11.75 -1.18
C ASN A 46 10.52 -12.34 -2.31
N LYS A 47 10.36 -11.84 -3.54
CA LYS A 47 11.16 -12.29 -4.68
C LYS A 47 12.52 -11.65 -4.48
N MET A 48 13.25 -12.17 -3.50
CA MET A 48 14.61 -11.79 -3.21
C MET A 48 15.35 -12.07 -4.52
N LEU A 49 15.61 -11.00 -5.27
CA LEU A 49 16.48 -11.04 -6.42
C LEU A 49 17.85 -11.32 -5.84
N VAL A 50 18.18 -12.61 -5.74
CA VAL A 50 19.53 -13.04 -5.43
C VAL A 50 20.36 -12.64 -6.64
N PHE A 51 20.94 -11.45 -6.58
CA PHE A 51 21.97 -11.07 -7.53
C PHE A 51 23.11 -12.05 -7.31
N PRO A 52 23.49 -12.87 -8.32
CA PRO A 52 24.64 -13.72 -8.16
C PRO A 52 25.83 -12.83 -7.80
N ALA A 53 26.60 -13.22 -6.79
CA ALA A 53 27.83 -12.56 -6.37
C ALA A 53 28.95 -12.74 -7.41
N GLY A 54 28.63 -12.60 -8.70
CA GLY A 54 29.50 -12.78 -9.84
C GLY A 54 30.20 -11.47 -10.18
N LYS A 55 31.42 -11.33 -9.65
CA LYS A 55 32.48 -10.39 -10.07
C LYS A 55 31.99 -8.97 -10.41
N THR A 56 32.11 -8.09 -9.43
CA THR A 56 32.35 -6.66 -9.68
C THR A 56 33.50 -6.55 -10.70
N ARG A 57 33.17 -6.21 -11.95
CA ARG A 57 34.17 -5.79 -12.93
C ARG A 57 34.57 -4.38 -12.54
N THR A 58 35.68 -4.26 -11.82
CA THR A 58 36.32 -2.96 -11.62
C THR A 58 36.89 -2.52 -12.97
N ALA A 59 36.54 -1.32 -13.40
CA ALA A 59 37.17 -0.71 -14.58
C ALA A 59 38.66 -0.45 -14.26
N SER A 60 39.54 -0.84 -15.18
CA SER A 60 40.95 -0.45 -15.22
C SER A 60 41.18 0.44 -16.42
#